data_AF-A0A352PWP0-F1
#
_entry.id   AF-A0A352PWP0-F1
#
_cell.length_a   1.000
_cell.length_b   1.000
_cell.length_c   1.000
_cell.angle_alpha   90.00
_cell.angle_beta   90.00
_cell.angle_gamma   90.00
#
_symmetry.space_group_name_H-M   'P 1'
#
loop_
_entity.id
_entity.type
_entity.pdbx_description
1 polymer ?
#
loop_
_entity_poly.entity_id
_entity_poly.type
_entity_poly.pdbx_seq_one_letter_code
_entity_poly.pdbx_strand_id
1 'polypeptide(L)'
;MRQEAILLVAFGSTAVDTQRVFDLIETQVQTVFPEVPTRWAYTSRTVRGRLAELGKRFDSPEMALARLQEDGFSHVVLFSLHTIPGFEFHELVHNTRLFEAMVGGLRRLIVAKPLLVSHQDLKRAAVGMVKQVPNERRPEDAVILVGHGSEKHAADSIYTAMSAMVRELDALVFLASIQGHPALEDVLPKLYRTGAKRVFLMPFMSVAGEHARKDMAGEQPGRFKSVLERGGHDWVR
;
A
#
# COMPACT_ATOMS: atom_id res chain seq x y z
N MET A 1 -9.16 17.62 -29.67
CA MET A 1 -8.33 16.40 -29.86
C MET A 1 -8.33 15.62 -28.55
N ARG A 2 -8.25 14.29 -28.59
CA ARG A 2 -8.15 13.45 -27.39
C ARG A 2 -6.74 13.61 -26.83
N GLN A 3 -6.63 14.13 -25.62
CA GLN A 3 -5.37 14.29 -24.90
C GLN A 3 -5.45 13.49 -23.60
N GLU A 4 -4.52 12.57 -23.45
CA GLU A 4 -4.54 11.53 -22.42
C GLU A 4 -3.43 11.77 -21.40
N ALA A 5 -3.71 11.46 -20.13
CA ALA A 5 -2.70 11.47 -19.08
C ALA A 5 -2.92 10.31 -18.11
N ILE A 6 -1.83 9.87 -17.49
CA ILE A 6 -1.83 8.94 -16.37
C ILE A 6 -1.56 9.71 -15.08
N LEU A 7 -2.43 9.56 -14.08
CA LEU A 7 -2.24 10.10 -12.75
C LEU A 7 -1.96 8.96 -11.76
N LEU A 8 -0.71 8.85 -11.30
CA LEU A 8 -0.33 7.92 -10.24
C LEU A 8 -0.67 8.52 -8.88
N VAL A 9 -1.42 7.80 -8.06
CA VAL A 9 -1.87 8.26 -6.74
C VAL A 9 -1.49 7.28 -5.66
N ALA A 10 -0.68 7.75 -4.71
CA ALA A 10 -0.26 6.99 -3.53
C ALA A 10 -0.71 7.67 -2.23
N PHE A 11 -0.62 6.96 -1.10
CA PHE A 11 -0.66 7.60 0.21
C PHE A 11 0.42 8.69 0.35
N GLY A 12 1.60 8.39 -0.20
CA GLY A 12 2.83 9.17 -0.04
C GLY A 12 3.63 8.69 1.17
N SER A 13 4.90 9.10 1.26
CA SER A 13 5.72 8.86 2.45
C SER A 13 6.85 9.88 2.53
N THR A 14 7.28 10.21 3.76
CA THR A 14 8.45 11.06 4.04
C THR A 14 9.75 10.26 4.13
N ALA A 15 9.70 8.93 4.08
CA ALA A 15 10.90 8.09 4.17
C ALA A 15 11.79 8.27 2.94
N VAL A 16 13.10 8.35 3.15
CA VAL A 16 14.11 8.65 2.11
C VAL A 16 14.02 7.70 0.91
N ASP A 17 13.80 6.41 1.16
CA ASP A 17 13.77 5.38 0.10
C ASP A 17 12.46 5.34 -0.70
N THR A 18 11.44 6.09 -0.27
CA THR A 18 10.11 6.10 -0.91
C THR A 18 10.20 6.50 -2.37
N GLN A 19 10.98 7.53 -2.67
CA GLN A 19 11.06 8.09 -4.02
C GLN A 19 11.57 7.04 -5.00
N ARG A 20 12.58 6.25 -4.61
CA ARG A 20 13.13 5.18 -5.46
C ARG A 20 12.08 4.13 -5.83
N VAL A 21 11.18 3.78 -4.90
CA VAL A 21 10.09 2.83 -5.18
C VAL A 21 9.09 3.43 -6.17
N PHE A 22 8.73 4.70 -5.99
CA PHE A 22 7.83 5.41 -6.91
C PHE A 22 8.45 5.60 -8.29
N ASP A 23 9.73 5.93 -8.39
CA ASP A 23 10.45 6.05 -9.67
C ASP A 23 10.47 4.72 -10.44
N LEU A 24 10.61 3.59 -9.73
CA LEU A 24 10.52 2.26 -10.34
C LEU A 24 9.13 1.97 -10.89
N ILE A 25 8.07 2.34 -10.16
CA ILE A 25 6.69 2.18 -10.62
C ILE A 25 6.42 3.08 -11.84
N GLU A 26 6.84 4.34 -11.79
CA GLU A 26 6.69 5.27 -12.91
C GLU A 26 7.45 4.77 -14.15
N THR A 27 8.67 4.25 -13.98
CA THR A 27 9.44 3.65 -15.08
C THR A 27 8.70 2.49 -15.73
N GLN A 28 8.06 1.62 -14.93
CA GLN A 28 7.25 0.51 -15.46
C GLN A 28 6.03 1.03 -16.23
N VAL A 29 5.35 2.06 -15.72
CA VAL A 29 4.21 2.70 -16.39
C VAL A 29 4.65 3.33 -17.71
N GLN A 30 5.74 4.10 -17.72
CA GLN A 30 6.28 4.75 -18.91
C GLN A 30 6.81 3.74 -19.94
N THR A 31 7.30 2.58 -19.52
CA THR A 31 7.70 1.50 -20.44
C THR A 31 6.50 0.95 -21.22
N VAL A 32 5.35 0.84 -20.57
CA VAL A 32 4.11 0.32 -21.20
C VAL A 32 3.37 1.42 -21.97
N PHE A 33 3.42 2.67 -21.48
CA PHE A 33 2.73 3.83 -22.05
C PHE A 33 3.69 5.00 -22.32
N PRO A 34 4.66 4.85 -23.24
CA PRO A 34 5.74 5.82 -23.43
C PRO A 34 5.26 7.18 -23.94
N GLU A 35 4.12 7.23 -24.64
CA GLU A 35 3.55 8.46 -25.22
C GLU A 35 2.54 9.15 -24.31
N VAL A 36 2.17 8.54 -23.18
CA VAL A 36 1.16 9.09 -22.27
C VAL A 36 1.84 9.76 -21.08
N PRO A 37 1.72 11.08 -20.91
CA PRO A 37 2.36 11.80 -19.81
C PRO A 37 1.86 11.30 -18.47
N THR A 38 2.79 11.07 -17.56
CA THR A 38 2.52 10.67 -16.18
C THR A 38 2.60 11.88 -15.24
N ARG A 39 1.72 11.91 -14.24
CA ARG A 39 1.71 12.87 -13.12
C ARG A 39 1.55 12.11 -11.81
N TRP A 40 1.93 12.76 -10.71
CA TRP A 40 1.85 12.21 -9.36
C TRP A 40 0.97 13.05 -8.44
N ALA A 41 0.22 12.38 -7.57
CA ALA A 41 -0.45 13.00 -6.44
C ALA A 41 -0.39 12.11 -5.20
N TYR A 42 -0.43 12.72 -4.01
CA TYR A 42 -0.48 12.00 -2.74
C TYR A 42 -1.79 12.26 -2.03
N THR A 43 -2.43 11.25 -1.43
CA THR A 43 -3.69 11.41 -0.67
C THR A 43 -3.47 12.00 0.73
N SER A 44 -2.35 11.67 1.39
CA SER A 44 -2.08 12.11 2.76
C SER A 44 -1.71 13.59 2.86
N ARG A 45 -2.61 14.39 3.46
CA ARG A 45 -2.36 15.82 3.75
C ARG A 45 -1.12 16.02 4.63
N THR A 46 -0.96 15.16 5.65
CA THR A 46 0.18 15.22 6.58
C THR A 46 1.50 14.97 5.87
N VAL A 47 1.56 13.98 4.98
CA VAL A 47 2.77 13.70 4.18
C VAL A 47 3.08 14.88 3.26
N ARG A 48 2.10 15.40 2.53
CA ARG A 48 2.29 16.57 1.65
C ARG A 48 2.81 17.78 2.42
N GLY A 49 2.27 18.05 3.61
CA GLY A 49 2.72 19.13 4.50
C GLY A 49 4.19 18.98 4.92
N ARG A 50 4.56 17.80 5.45
CA ARG A 50 5.96 17.51 5.85
C ARG A 50 6.93 17.59 4.68
N LEU A 51 6.56 17.10 3.50
CA LEU A 51 7.41 17.19 2.31
C LEU A 51 7.58 18.64 1.84
N ALA A 52 6.53 19.47 1.97
CA ALA A 52 6.60 20.88 1.61
C ALA A 52 7.56 21.67 2.51
N GLU A 53 7.65 21.35 3.81
CA GLU A 53 8.66 21.89 4.73
C GLU A 53 10.09 21.56 4.28
N LEU A 54 10.27 20.43 3.60
CA LEU A 54 11.54 20.00 2.99
C LEU A 54 11.72 20.51 1.55
N GLY A 55 10.89 21.46 1.10
CA GLY A 55 10.93 22.05 -0.24
C GLY A 55 10.35 21.16 -1.35
N LYS A 56 9.79 19.98 -1.02
CA LYS A 56 9.19 19.06 -1.99
C LYS A 56 7.68 19.19 -1.98
N ARG A 57 7.11 19.80 -3.03
CA ARG A 57 5.66 19.98 -3.15
C ARG A 57 5.05 18.88 -3.99
N PHE A 58 4.03 18.24 -3.44
CA PHE A 58 3.19 17.28 -4.14
C PHE A 58 1.75 17.76 -4.09
N ASP A 59 1.02 17.55 -5.18
CA ASP A 59 -0.40 17.88 -5.25
C ASP A 59 -1.24 16.85 -4.50
N SER A 60 -2.41 17.27 -4.03
CA SER A 60 -3.50 16.34 -3.73
C SER A 60 -4.08 15.79 -5.05
N PRO A 61 -4.83 14.68 -5.03
CA PRO A 61 -5.46 14.18 -6.24
C PRO A 61 -6.33 15.24 -6.93
N GLU A 62 -7.07 16.05 -6.17
CA GLU A 62 -7.92 17.12 -6.69
C GLU A 62 -7.11 18.22 -7.36
N MET A 63 -6.00 18.65 -6.74
CA MET A 63 -5.10 19.65 -7.33
C MET A 63 -4.45 19.12 -8.61
N ALA A 64 -4.02 17.87 -8.64
CA ALA A 64 -3.43 17.26 -9.82
C ALA A 64 -4.44 17.14 -10.97
N LEU A 65 -5.69 16.78 -10.68
CA LEU A 65 -6.77 16.73 -11.68
C LEU A 65 -7.10 18.12 -12.23
N ALA A 66 -7.17 19.14 -11.37
CA ALA A 66 -7.39 20.52 -11.81
C ALA A 66 -6.26 21.01 -12.74
N ARG A 67 -4.99 20.71 -12.40
CA ARG A 67 -3.85 21.03 -13.27
C ARG A 67 -3.89 20.29 -14.59
N LEU A 68 -4.21 18.98 -14.58
CA LEU A 68 -4.35 18.21 -15.82
C LEU A 68 -5.43 18.80 -16.73
N GLN A 69 -6.55 19.25 -16.16
CA GLN A 69 -7.60 19.92 -16.92
C GLN A 69 -7.10 21.25 -17.51
N GLU A 70 -6.39 22.07 -16.73
CA GLU A 70 -5.80 23.34 -17.18
C GLU A 70 -4.75 23.14 -18.28
N ASP A 71 -3.94 22.08 -18.16
CA ASP A 71 -2.95 21.67 -19.17
C ASP A 71 -3.59 21.16 -20.49
N GLY A 72 -4.92 21.05 -20.55
CA GLY A 72 -5.68 20.67 -21.74
C GLY A 72 -6.00 19.18 -21.86
N PHE A 73 -5.64 18.36 -20.86
CA PHE A 73 -5.99 16.94 -20.86
C PHE A 73 -7.50 16.76 -20.72
N SER A 74 -8.04 15.80 -21.48
CA SER A 74 -9.47 15.50 -21.49
C SER A 74 -9.80 14.09 -21.04
N HIS A 75 -8.82 13.18 -21.09
CA HIS A 75 -8.97 11.78 -20.71
C HIS A 75 -7.87 11.43 -19.70
N VAL A 76 -8.26 11.04 -18.49
CA VAL A 76 -7.30 10.72 -17.43
C VAL A 76 -7.54 9.31 -16.93
N VAL A 77 -6.49 8.51 -16.86
CA VAL A 77 -6.49 7.25 -16.13
C VAL A 77 -5.75 7.45 -14.81
N LEU A 78 -6.47 7.30 -13.71
CA LEU A 78 -5.92 7.41 -12.37
C LEU A 78 -5.55 6.02 -11.86
N PHE A 79 -4.26 5.76 -11.66
CA PHE A 79 -3.78 4.52 -11.04
C PHE A 79 -3.60 4.71 -9.55
N SER A 80 -4.46 4.03 -8.79
CA SER A 80 -4.35 3.99 -7.35
C SER A 80 -3.32 2.96 -6.90
N LEU A 81 -2.33 3.41 -6.13
CA LEU A 81 -1.32 2.56 -5.49
C LEU A 81 -1.71 2.18 -4.06
N HIS A 82 -3.00 2.22 -3.70
CA HIS A 82 -3.46 1.70 -2.41
C HIS A 82 -3.54 0.16 -2.44
N THR A 83 -3.38 -0.46 -1.27
CA THR A 83 -3.47 -1.92 -1.13
C THR A 83 -4.91 -2.42 -1.23
N ILE A 84 -5.86 -1.71 -0.63
CA ILE A 84 -7.27 -2.11 -0.53
C ILE A 84 -8.21 -0.99 -1.01
N PRO A 85 -9.46 -1.30 -1.40
CA PRO A 85 -10.52 -0.31 -1.60
C PRO A 85 -11.07 0.20 -0.26
N GLY A 86 -10.18 0.80 0.55
CA GLY A 86 -10.50 1.38 1.86
C GLY A 86 -11.04 2.81 1.77
N PHE A 87 -11.08 3.51 2.91
CA PHE A 87 -11.51 4.92 2.98
C PHE A 87 -10.82 5.79 1.93
N GLU A 88 -9.50 5.76 1.85
CA GLU A 88 -8.74 6.64 0.95
C GLU A 88 -9.03 6.38 -0.52
N PHE A 89 -9.23 5.11 -0.89
CA PHE A 89 -9.60 4.75 -2.26
C PHE A 89 -11.03 5.21 -2.56
N HIS A 90 -11.98 5.01 -1.64
CA HIS A 90 -13.36 5.42 -1.85
C HIS A 90 -13.53 6.95 -1.91
N GLU A 91 -12.83 7.71 -1.06
CA GLU A 91 -12.79 9.17 -1.14
C GLU A 91 -12.19 9.64 -2.48
N LEU A 92 -11.09 9.01 -2.91
CA LEU A 92 -10.49 9.26 -4.21
C LEU A 92 -11.47 8.99 -5.37
N VAL A 93 -12.16 7.86 -5.37
CA VAL A 93 -13.20 7.55 -6.39
C VAL A 93 -14.35 8.54 -6.33
N HIS A 94 -14.79 8.95 -5.14
CA HIS A 94 -15.86 9.93 -4.98
C HIS A 94 -15.46 11.28 -5.59
N ASN A 95 -14.33 11.84 -5.17
CA ASN A 95 -13.87 13.16 -5.61
C ASN A 95 -13.58 13.17 -7.11
N THR A 96 -12.95 12.12 -7.63
CA THR A 96 -12.62 12.03 -9.06
C THR A 96 -13.85 12.02 -9.97
N ARG A 97 -14.96 11.41 -9.56
CA ARG A 97 -16.23 11.45 -10.31
C ARG A 97 -16.78 12.88 -10.43
N LEU A 98 -16.53 13.74 -9.45
CA LEU A 98 -16.98 15.14 -9.49
C LEU A 98 -16.24 15.94 -10.58
N PHE A 99 -14.97 15.63 -10.86
CA PHE A 99 -14.21 16.25 -11.96
C PHE A 99 -14.73 15.86 -13.35
N GLU A 100 -15.23 14.62 -13.50
CA GLU A 100 -15.85 14.17 -14.75
C GLU A 100 -17.26 14.78 -14.94
N ALA A 101 -18.00 14.99 -13.84
CA ALA A 101 -19.36 15.52 -13.87
C ALA A 101 -19.45 17.05 -14.05
N MET A 102 -18.35 17.78 -13.88
CA MET A 102 -18.33 19.24 -13.94
C MET A 102 -18.54 19.77 -15.36
N VAL A 103 -19.23 20.91 -15.50
CA VAL A 103 -19.30 21.64 -16.78
C VAL A 103 -17.89 22.08 -17.19
N GLY A 104 -17.44 21.64 -18.36
CA GLY A 104 -16.07 21.88 -18.81
C GLY A 104 -15.01 21.02 -18.11
N GLY A 105 -15.43 20.03 -17.31
CA GLY A 105 -14.56 19.06 -16.66
C GLY A 105 -13.92 18.06 -17.62
N LEU A 106 -13.24 17.07 -17.05
CA LEU A 106 -12.60 16.01 -17.81
C LEU A 106 -13.65 15.18 -18.56
N ARG A 107 -13.45 14.94 -19.86
CA ARG A 107 -14.40 14.18 -20.70
C ARG A 107 -14.49 12.71 -20.31
N ARG A 108 -13.37 12.15 -19.82
CA ARG A 108 -13.31 10.78 -19.33
C ARG A 108 -12.32 10.69 -18.19
N LEU A 109 -12.76 10.11 -17.07
CA LEU A 109 -11.87 9.78 -15.97
C LEU A 109 -12.11 8.34 -15.52
N ILE A 110 -11.07 7.52 -15.55
CA ILE A 110 -11.13 6.13 -15.11
C ILE A 110 -10.20 5.94 -13.93
N VAL A 111 -10.73 5.43 -12.81
CA VAL A 111 -9.92 5.03 -11.65
C VAL A 111 -9.62 3.54 -11.72
N ALA A 112 -8.34 3.19 -11.81
CA ALA A 112 -7.88 1.82 -11.73
C ALA A 112 -8.09 1.28 -10.30
N LYS A 113 -8.44 -0.01 -10.22
CA LYS A 113 -8.66 -0.72 -8.97
C LYS A 113 -7.35 -0.80 -8.15
N PRO A 114 -7.43 -0.77 -6.80
CA PRO A 114 -6.28 -1.01 -5.93
C PRO A 114 -5.81 -2.47 -6.00
N LEU A 115 -4.73 -2.80 -5.30
CA LEU A 115 -4.07 -4.12 -5.38
C LEU A 115 -5.00 -5.30 -5.08
N LEU A 116 -5.85 -5.19 -4.06
CA LEU A 116 -6.69 -6.29 -3.55
C LEU A 116 -8.17 -5.97 -3.73
N VAL A 117 -8.80 -6.51 -4.77
CA VAL A 117 -10.24 -6.33 -5.02
C VAL A 117 -10.97 -7.65 -5.22
N SER A 118 -10.42 -8.56 -6.02
CA SER A 118 -11.01 -9.87 -6.28
C SER A 118 -10.18 -10.99 -5.68
N HIS A 119 -10.80 -12.17 -5.52
CA HIS A 119 -10.09 -13.39 -5.12
C HIS A 119 -8.85 -13.68 -5.99
N GLN A 120 -8.93 -13.44 -7.30
CA GLN A 120 -7.78 -13.63 -8.19
C GLN A 120 -6.65 -12.63 -7.88
N ASP A 121 -6.98 -11.38 -7.53
CA ASP A 121 -5.99 -10.38 -7.15
C ASP A 121 -5.30 -10.76 -5.83
N LEU A 122 -6.08 -11.21 -4.84
CA LEU A 122 -5.57 -11.75 -3.57
C LEU A 122 -4.61 -12.91 -3.82
N LYS A 123 -5.00 -13.88 -4.65
CA LYS A 123 -4.14 -15.03 -5.00
C LYS A 123 -2.84 -14.58 -5.66
N ARG A 124 -2.89 -13.66 -6.63
CA ARG A 124 -1.67 -13.15 -7.29
C ARG A 124 -0.77 -12.40 -6.31
N ALA A 125 -1.34 -11.56 -5.45
CA ALA A 125 -0.61 -10.85 -4.42
C ALA A 125 0.03 -11.82 -3.41
N ALA A 126 -0.69 -12.86 -2.98
CA ALA A 126 -0.19 -13.85 -2.03
C ALA A 126 1.02 -14.60 -2.60
N VAL A 127 0.91 -15.09 -3.84
CA VAL A 127 2.04 -15.72 -4.54
C VAL A 127 3.20 -14.75 -4.70
N GLY A 128 2.92 -13.49 -5.06
CA GLY A 128 3.92 -12.44 -5.18
C GLY A 128 4.69 -12.22 -3.87
N MET A 129 3.98 -12.10 -2.75
CA MET A 129 4.60 -11.88 -1.44
C MET A 129 5.42 -13.08 -0.97
N VAL A 130 4.91 -14.31 -1.11
CA VAL A 130 5.65 -15.52 -0.73
C VAL A 130 6.94 -15.65 -1.53
N LYS A 131 6.94 -15.28 -2.83
CA LYS A 131 8.15 -15.26 -3.66
C LYS A 131 9.17 -14.18 -3.28
N GLN A 132 8.74 -13.12 -2.59
CA GLN A 132 9.61 -12.04 -2.14
C GLN A 132 10.22 -12.31 -0.76
N VAL A 133 9.84 -13.42 -0.11
CA VAL A 133 10.44 -13.84 1.16
C VAL A 133 11.93 -14.07 0.94
N PRO A 134 12.82 -13.51 1.80
CA PRO A 134 14.27 -13.62 1.60
C PRO A 134 14.75 -15.07 1.51
N ASN A 135 15.70 -15.34 0.60
CA ASN A 135 16.28 -16.67 0.40
C ASN A 135 17.02 -17.22 1.64
N GLU A 136 17.38 -16.35 2.59
CA GLU A 136 17.99 -16.72 3.88
C GLU A 136 17.01 -17.32 4.90
N ARG A 137 15.70 -17.27 4.60
CA ARG A 137 14.67 -17.91 5.40
C ARG A 137 14.83 -19.43 5.33
N ARG A 138 14.84 -20.07 6.49
CA ARG A 138 14.84 -21.52 6.67
C ARG A 138 13.41 -22.06 6.75
N PRO A 139 13.18 -23.34 6.45
CA PRO A 139 11.84 -23.94 6.48
C PRO A 139 11.09 -23.80 7.82
N GLU A 140 11.81 -23.69 8.94
CA GLU A 140 11.25 -23.52 10.29
C GLU A 140 10.98 -22.05 10.68
N ASP A 141 11.45 -21.09 9.88
CA ASP A 141 11.26 -19.68 10.17
C ASP A 141 9.87 -19.20 9.76
N ALA A 142 9.28 -18.35 10.58
CA ALA A 142 8.00 -17.73 10.28
C ALA A 142 8.19 -16.38 9.57
N VAL A 143 7.15 -15.94 8.86
CA VAL A 143 7.05 -14.61 8.26
C VAL A 143 5.75 -13.97 8.75
N ILE A 144 5.79 -12.69 9.12
CA ILE A 144 4.60 -11.88 9.32
C ILE A 144 4.62 -10.78 8.26
N LEU A 145 3.66 -10.86 7.34
CA LEU A 145 3.32 -9.78 6.43
C LEU A 145 2.54 -8.72 7.22
N VAL A 146 3.02 -7.49 7.24
CA VAL A 146 2.46 -6.40 8.05
C VAL A 146 1.70 -5.42 7.17
N GLY A 147 0.37 -5.54 7.19
CA GLY A 147 -0.55 -4.61 6.54
C GLY A 147 -0.78 -3.35 7.39
N HIS A 148 -1.29 -2.29 6.76
CA HIS A 148 -1.73 -1.12 7.53
C HIS A 148 -3.00 -1.43 8.33
N GLY A 149 -4.00 -2.04 7.70
CA GLY A 149 -5.34 -2.19 8.27
C GLY A 149 -6.22 -0.96 8.01
N SER A 150 -7.53 -1.15 8.14
CA SER A 150 -8.55 -0.10 8.04
C SER A 150 -9.71 -0.40 8.99
N GLU A 151 -9.43 -0.58 10.27
CA GLU A 151 -10.35 -1.05 11.33
C GLU A 151 -11.81 -0.54 11.23
N LYS A 152 -12.01 0.71 10.84
CA LYS A 152 -13.34 1.35 10.75
C LYS A 152 -14.04 1.18 9.39
N HIS A 153 -13.45 0.44 8.45
CA HIS A 153 -13.93 0.25 7.09
C HIS A 153 -14.17 -1.23 6.77
N ALA A 154 -15.23 -1.55 6.03
CA ALA A 154 -15.55 -2.93 5.65
C ALA A 154 -14.41 -3.64 4.86
N ALA A 155 -13.62 -2.87 4.13
CA ALA A 155 -12.45 -3.37 3.39
C ALA A 155 -11.34 -3.93 4.29
N ASP A 156 -11.38 -3.71 5.61
CA ASP A 156 -10.45 -4.34 6.55
C ASP A 156 -10.52 -5.87 6.49
N SER A 157 -11.73 -6.42 6.25
CA SER A 157 -11.95 -7.86 6.08
C SER A 157 -11.11 -8.50 4.97
N ILE A 158 -10.62 -7.70 4.01
CA ILE A 158 -9.71 -8.16 2.95
C ILE A 158 -8.39 -8.65 3.54
N TYR A 159 -7.89 -8.05 4.63
CA TYR A 159 -6.70 -8.54 5.32
C TYR A 159 -6.93 -9.91 5.95
N THR A 160 -8.15 -10.18 6.46
CA THR A 160 -8.51 -11.52 6.96
C THR A 160 -8.53 -12.55 5.83
N ALA A 161 -9.15 -12.22 4.69
CA ALA A 161 -9.14 -13.09 3.51
C ALA A 161 -7.71 -13.32 3.00
N MET A 162 -6.90 -12.27 2.94
CA MET A 162 -5.50 -12.34 2.53
C MET A 162 -4.67 -13.19 3.51
N SER A 163 -4.92 -13.09 4.82
CA SER A 163 -4.28 -13.91 5.86
C SER A 163 -4.56 -15.41 5.65
N ALA A 164 -5.79 -15.77 5.26
CA ALA A 164 -6.09 -17.15 4.88
C ALA A 164 -5.33 -17.57 3.60
N MET A 165 -5.33 -16.73 2.57
CA MET A 165 -4.67 -17.02 1.28
C MET A 165 -3.15 -17.24 1.40
N VAL A 166 -2.45 -16.42 2.19
CA VAL A 166 -1.00 -16.61 2.37
C VAL A 166 -0.70 -17.87 3.18
N ARG A 167 -1.54 -18.20 4.17
CA ARG A 167 -1.39 -19.40 5.00
C ARG A 167 -1.66 -20.70 4.24
N GLU A 168 -2.53 -20.67 3.23
CA GLU A 168 -2.73 -21.81 2.33
C GLU A 168 -1.51 -22.08 1.45
N LEU A 169 -0.75 -21.05 1.09
CA LEU A 169 0.48 -21.19 0.31
C LEU A 169 1.67 -21.63 1.17
N ASP A 170 1.75 -21.12 2.41
CA ASP A 170 2.78 -21.47 3.38
C ASP A 170 2.24 -21.30 4.81
N ALA A 171 2.18 -22.41 5.55
CA ALA A 171 1.59 -22.44 6.90
C ALA A 171 2.33 -21.56 7.93
N LEU A 172 3.58 -21.17 7.64
CA LEU A 172 4.42 -20.31 8.49
C LEU A 172 4.46 -18.84 8.01
N VAL A 173 3.69 -18.50 6.97
CA VAL A 173 3.48 -17.10 6.55
C VAL A 173 2.16 -16.60 7.12
N PHE A 174 2.25 -15.61 8.00
CA PHE A 174 1.14 -14.95 8.65
C PHE A 174 0.91 -13.57 8.04
N LEU A 175 -0.28 -13.02 8.25
CA LEU A 175 -0.58 -11.62 8.01
C LEU A 175 -1.22 -11.02 9.26
N ALA A 176 -0.70 -9.87 9.67
CA ALA A 176 -1.28 -9.00 10.69
C ALA A 176 -1.31 -7.55 10.21
N SER A 177 -2.24 -6.76 10.73
CA SER A 177 -2.38 -5.33 10.47
C SER A 177 -1.99 -4.49 11.67
N ILE A 178 -1.47 -3.29 11.42
CA ILE A 178 -1.17 -2.29 12.46
C ILE A 178 -2.46 -1.74 13.08
N GLN A 179 -3.48 -1.48 12.26
CA GLN A 179 -4.76 -0.86 12.64
C GLN A 179 -5.94 -1.57 11.97
N GLY A 180 -6.24 -2.78 12.41
CA GLY A 180 -7.32 -3.60 11.85
C GLY A 180 -7.20 -5.06 12.29
N HIS A 181 -7.86 -5.95 11.55
CA HIS A 181 -7.88 -7.38 11.81
C HIS A 181 -7.36 -8.22 10.61
N PRO A 182 -6.52 -9.25 10.83
CA PRO A 182 -6.02 -9.74 12.12
C PRO A 182 -5.00 -8.79 12.76
N ALA A 183 -5.13 -8.55 14.07
CA ALA A 183 -4.11 -7.84 14.83
C ALA A 183 -2.93 -8.77 15.16
N LEU A 184 -1.82 -8.22 15.67
CA LEU A 184 -0.67 -9.04 16.04
C LEU A 184 -1.04 -10.07 17.13
N GLU A 185 -1.88 -9.66 18.08
CA GLU A 185 -2.38 -10.50 19.18
C GLU A 185 -3.18 -11.71 18.68
N ASP A 186 -3.83 -11.60 17.52
CA ASP A 186 -4.55 -12.71 16.87
C ASP A 186 -3.61 -13.70 16.15
N VAL A 187 -2.39 -13.25 15.85
CA VAL A 187 -1.35 -14.03 15.16
C VAL A 187 -0.44 -14.73 16.15
N LEU A 188 -0.07 -14.10 17.27
CA LEU A 188 0.90 -14.64 18.23
C LEU A 188 0.56 -16.06 18.73
N PRO A 189 -0.69 -16.40 19.15
CA PRO A 189 -0.99 -17.76 19.60
C PRO A 189 -0.85 -18.80 18.48
N LYS A 190 -1.03 -18.40 17.22
CA LYS A 190 -0.84 -19.29 16.06
C LYS A 190 0.65 -19.46 15.79
N LEU A 191 1.41 -18.36 15.83
CA LEU A 191 2.87 -18.35 15.71
C LEU A 191 3.53 -19.22 16.78
N TYR A 192 3.17 -19.06 18.06
CA TYR A 192 3.76 -19.82 19.16
C TYR A 192 3.56 -21.34 19.03
N ARG A 193 2.41 -21.76 18.50
CA ARG A 193 2.12 -23.18 18.23
C ARG A 193 3.00 -23.78 17.14
N THR A 194 3.60 -22.97 16.27
CA THR A 194 4.55 -23.46 15.26
C THR A 194 5.91 -23.82 15.85
N GLY A 195 6.26 -23.24 17.01
CA GLY A 195 7.59 -23.37 17.60
C GLY A 195 8.70 -22.57 16.88
N ALA A 196 8.37 -21.80 15.84
CA ALA A 196 9.33 -21.00 15.09
C ALA A 196 10.11 -20.07 16.04
N LYS A 197 11.45 -20.09 16.00
CA LYS A 197 12.28 -19.21 16.85
C LYS A 197 12.62 -17.89 16.20
N ARG A 198 12.67 -17.87 14.87
CA ARG A 198 13.02 -16.69 14.08
C ARG A 198 11.86 -16.27 13.19
N VAL A 199 11.60 -14.97 13.14
CA VAL A 199 10.42 -14.38 12.49
C VAL A 199 10.82 -13.21 11.60
N PHE A 200 10.49 -13.27 10.32
CA PHE A 200 10.68 -12.18 9.36
C PHE A 200 9.49 -11.21 9.43
N LEU A 201 9.75 -9.90 9.50
CA LEU A 201 8.72 -8.86 9.46
C LEU A 201 8.76 -8.12 8.13
N MET A 202 7.84 -8.46 7.22
CA MET A 202 7.81 -7.92 5.87
C MET A 202 6.63 -6.97 5.66
N PRO A 203 6.83 -5.74 5.14
CA PRO A 203 5.72 -4.83 4.88
C PRO A 203 4.78 -5.37 3.81
N PHE A 204 3.47 -5.21 4.01
CA PHE A 204 2.42 -5.51 3.02
C PHE A 204 1.64 -4.25 2.66
N MET A 205 2.38 -3.31 2.07
CA MET A 205 1.90 -2.00 1.63
C MET A 205 2.86 -1.46 0.56
N SER A 206 2.35 -0.61 -0.34
CA SER A 206 3.12 -0.12 -1.50
C SER A 206 4.42 0.59 -1.12
N VAL A 207 4.40 1.34 0.00
CA VAL A 207 5.62 1.86 0.63
C VAL A 207 5.49 1.76 2.15
N ALA A 208 6.49 1.16 2.79
CA ALA A 208 6.64 1.19 4.24
C ALA A 208 7.17 2.57 4.68
N GLY A 209 6.23 3.51 4.89
CA GLY A 209 6.52 4.85 5.40
C GLY A 209 7.08 4.84 6.81
N GLU A 210 7.51 6.00 7.30
CA GLU A 210 8.16 6.11 8.61
C GLU A 210 7.30 5.58 9.78
N HIS A 211 5.99 5.86 9.75
CA HIS A 211 5.05 5.34 10.75
C HIS A 211 4.99 3.81 10.72
N ALA A 212 4.78 3.20 9.55
CA ALA A 212 4.79 1.75 9.39
C ALA A 212 6.13 1.12 9.82
N ARG A 213 7.27 1.74 9.51
CA ARG A 213 8.59 1.28 9.96
C ARG A 213 8.71 1.32 11.49
N LYS A 214 8.21 2.36 12.15
CA LYS A 214 8.20 2.47 13.62
C LYS A 214 7.24 1.47 14.25
N ASP A 215 6.08 1.24 13.65
CA ASP A 215 5.08 0.29 14.14
C ASP A 215 5.56 -1.15 14.03
N MET A 216 6.29 -1.47 12.95
CA MET A 216 6.88 -2.79 12.72
C MET A 216 8.17 -3.02 13.51
N ALA A 217 9.15 -2.13 13.38
CA ALA A 217 10.53 -2.34 13.81
C ALA A 217 10.98 -1.40 14.94
N GLY A 218 10.06 -0.68 15.59
CA GLY A 218 10.37 0.20 16.70
C GLY A 218 10.55 -0.53 18.03
N GLU A 219 11.36 0.06 18.92
CA GLU A 219 11.64 -0.48 20.26
C GLU A 219 10.49 -0.31 21.26
N GLN A 220 9.53 0.57 20.95
CA GLN A 220 8.47 0.94 21.88
C GLN A 220 7.61 -0.28 22.26
N PRO A 221 7.05 -0.33 23.48
CA PRO A 221 6.09 -1.38 23.84
C PRO A 221 4.91 -1.45 22.86
N GLY A 222 4.44 -2.66 22.58
CA GLY A 222 3.31 -2.89 21.66
C GLY A 222 3.64 -2.86 20.16
N ARG A 223 4.92 -2.64 19.78
CA ARG A 223 5.38 -2.73 18.39
C ARG A 223 5.71 -4.17 18.02
N PHE A 224 5.59 -4.53 16.73
CA PHE A 224 5.75 -5.92 16.29
C PHE A 224 7.06 -6.53 16.75
N LYS A 225 8.18 -5.86 16.47
CA LYS A 225 9.51 -6.21 16.96
C LYS A 225 9.52 -6.46 18.47
N SER A 226 9.15 -5.45 19.26
CA SER A 226 9.31 -5.52 20.72
C SER A 226 8.41 -6.59 21.35
N VAL A 227 7.25 -6.86 20.76
CA VAL A 227 6.35 -7.94 21.18
C VAL A 227 6.94 -9.31 20.88
N LEU A 228 7.53 -9.51 19.70
CA LEU A 228 8.19 -10.76 19.32
C LEU A 228 9.40 -11.06 20.21
N GLU A 229 10.26 -10.07 20.45
CA GLU A 229 11.44 -10.23 21.30
C GLU A 229 11.05 -10.60 22.75
N ARG A 230 10.01 -9.95 23.31
CA ARG A 230 9.47 -10.32 24.63
C ARG A 230 8.86 -11.73 24.66
N GLY A 231 8.36 -12.20 23.53
CA GLY A 231 7.86 -13.57 23.35
C GLY A 231 8.96 -14.62 23.16
N GLY A 232 10.24 -14.21 23.15
CA GLY A 232 11.38 -15.11 22.96
C GLY A 232 11.63 -15.49 21.50
N HIS A 233 11.21 -14.65 20.55
CA HIS A 233 11.50 -14.81 19.13
C HIS A 233 12.59 -13.84 18.68
N ASP A 234 13.55 -14.35 17.91
CA ASP A 234 14.44 -13.52 17.11
C ASP A 234 13.66 -12.94 15.93
N TRP A 235 13.98 -11.72 15.52
CA TRP A 235 13.32 -11.08 14.38
C TRP A 235 14.32 -10.69 13.30
N VAL A 236 13.85 -10.71 12.05
CA VAL A 236 14.59 -10.28 10.87
C VAL A 236 13.72 -9.29 10.09
N ARG A 237 14.34 -8.27 9.51
CA ARG A 237 13.67 -7.26 8.69
C ARG A 237 13.55 -7.69 7.23
#